data_AF-A0A5E6N139-F1
#
_entry.id   AF-A0A5E6N139-F1
#
_cell.length_a   1.000
_cell.length_b   1.000
_cell.length_c   1.000
_cell.angle_alpha   90.00
_cell.angle_beta   90.00
_cell.angle_gamma   90.00
#
_symmetry.space_group_name_H-M   'P 1'
#
loop_
_entity.id
_entity.type
_entity.pdbx_description
1 polymer ?
#
loop_
_entity_poly.entity_id
_entity_poly.type
_entity_poly.pdbx_seq_one_letter_code
_entity_poly.pdbx_strand_id
1 'polypeptide(L)'
;MNGTIVALWTAISYDAYNKPKSILYGNGSLTRNIYSPHNNNLTSIEIGRGGDLINNMSYRYDKHNNITSIVNSITNETHNYSYDDMDRITNWQYSNNSYNTKKTIIITAKTT
;
A
#
# COMPACT_ATOMS: atom_id res chain seq x y z
N MET A 1 -38.86 -10.36 13.97
CA MET A 1 -37.95 -9.75 12.98
C MET A 1 -36.76 -10.69 12.85
N ASN A 2 -36.61 -11.41 11.74
CA ASN A 2 -35.41 -12.21 11.50
C ASN A 2 -34.32 -11.26 11.02
N GLY A 3 -33.40 -10.91 11.90
CA GLY A 3 -32.24 -10.11 11.54
C GLY A 3 -31.34 -10.94 10.62
N THR A 4 -31.17 -10.51 9.37
CA THR A 4 -30.16 -11.08 8.48
C THR A 4 -28.79 -10.77 9.09
N ILE A 5 -28.05 -11.81 9.46
CA ILE A 5 -26.64 -11.65 9.83
C ILE A 5 -25.89 -11.30 8.54
N VAL A 6 -25.36 -10.08 8.49
CA VAL A 6 -24.50 -9.62 7.39
C VAL A 6 -23.07 -9.56 7.91
N ALA A 7 -22.18 -10.33 7.31
CA ALA A 7 -20.75 -10.22 7.59
C ALA A 7 -20.25 -8.88 7.03
N LEU A 8 -19.80 -7.98 7.91
CA LEU A 8 -19.22 -6.69 7.50
C LEU A 8 -17.79 -6.85 6.96
N TRP A 9 -17.16 -7.99 7.27
CA TRP A 9 -15.79 -8.32 6.91
C TRP A 9 -15.61 -9.83 6.88
N THR A 10 -14.89 -10.34 5.88
CA THR A 10 -14.53 -11.76 5.77
C THR A 10 -13.21 -11.88 5.02
N ALA A 11 -12.20 -12.47 5.65
CA ALA A 11 -11.00 -12.90 4.93
C ALA A 11 -11.31 -14.17 4.13
N ILE A 12 -11.06 -14.11 2.82
CA ILE A 12 -11.33 -15.20 1.88
C ILE A 12 -10.10 -16.10 1.72
N SER A 13 -8.89 -15.56 1.90
CA SER A 13 -7.66 -16.33 1.80
C SER A 13 -6.54 -15.73 2.64
N TYR A 14 -5.57 -16.57 2.97
CA TYR A 14 -4.39 -16.25 3.77
C TYR A 14 -3.11 -16.72 3.08
N ASP A 15 -1.97 -16.14 3.47
CA ASP A 15 -0.64 -16.67 3.14
C ASP A 15 -0.18 -17.73 4.15
N ALA A 16 1.02 -18.28 3.95
CA ALA A 16 1.61 -19.28 4.84
C ALA A 16 1.92 -18.77 6.27
N TYR A 17 1.91 -17.45 6.47
CA TYR A 17 2.13 -16.79 7.76
C TYR A 17 0.81 -16.30 8.39
N ASN A 18 -0.33 -16.79 7.87
CA ASN A 18 -1.67 -16.45 8.32
C ASN A 18 -2.02 -14.94 8.17
N LYS A 19 -1.41 -14.25 7.21
CA LYS A 19 -1.81 -12.89 6.81
C LYS A 19 -2.86 -12.95 5.70
N PRO A 20 -3.92 -12.13 5.76
CA PRO A 20 -4.99 -12.17 4.77
C PRO A 20 -4.49 -11.69 3.40
N LYS A 21 -4.68 -12.52 2.37
CA LYS A 21 -4.44 -12.19 0.96
C LYS A 21 -5.65 -11.59 0.28
N SER A 22 -6.85 -11.91 0.75
CA SER A 22 -8.08 -11.37 0.18
C SER A 22 -9.14 -11.17 1.26
N ILE A 23 -9.80 -10.01 1.23
CA ILE A 23 -10.78 -9.59 2.23
C ILE A 23 -12.00 -9.03 1.50
N LEU A 24 -13.17 -9.63 1.74
CA LEU A 24 -14.46 -9.13 1.29
C LEU A 24 -15.14 -8.35 2.41
N TYR A 25 -15.56 -7.13 2.10
CA TYR A 25 -16.32 -6.29 3.00
C TYR A 25 -17.83 -6.42 2.73
N GLY A 26 -18.66 -6.15 3.73
CA GLY A 26 -20.12 -6.26 3.62
C GLY A 26 -20.74 -5.31 2.59
N ASN A 27 -20.00 -4.29 2.15
CA ASN A 27 -20.39 -3.43 1.03
C ASN A 27 -20.03 -4.01 -0.35
N GLY A 28 -19.51 -5.23 -0.43
CA GLY A 28 -19.08 -5.91 -1.65
C GLY A 28 -17.69 -5.52 -2.16
N SER A 29 -16.96 -4.64 -1.47
CA SER A 29 -15.57 -4.31 -1.82
C SER A 29 -14.64 -5.47 -1.50
N LEU A 30 -13.71 -5.73 -2.42
CA LEU A 30 -12.68 -6.75 -2.27
C LEU A 30 -11.31 -6.06 -2.17
N THR A 31 -10.60 -6.31 -1.07
CA THR A 31 -9.18 -5.99 -0.95
C THR A 31 -8.34 -7.22 -1.26
N ARG A 32 -7.29 -7.06 -2.07
CA ARG A 32 -6.27 -8.10 -2.31
C ARG A 32 -4.91 -7.57 -1.86
N ASN A 33 -4.27 -8.31 -0.96
CA ASN A 33 -2.92 -8.06 -0.50
C ASN A 33 -1.98 -9.04 -1.20
N ILE A 34 -1.01 -8.51 -1.91
CA ILE A 34 0.00 -9.29 -2.63
C ILE A 34 1.30 -9.18 -1.85
N TYR A 35 1.86 -10.32 -1.46
CA TYR A 35 3.11 -10.38 -0.70
C TYR A 35 4.22 -10.99 -1.56
N SER A 36 5.45 -10.52 -1.35
CA SER A 36 6.65 -11.07 -1.97
C SER A 36 6.90 -12.51 -1.49
N PRO A 37 7.16 -13.47 -2.40
CA PRO A 37 7.46 -14.85 -2.00
C PRO A 37 8.81 -14.98 -1.29
N HIS A 38 9.71 -14.00 -1.41
CA HIS A 38 11.08 -14.10 -0.89
C HIS A 38 11.22 -13.63 0.55
N ASN A 39 10.53 -12.54 0.92
CA ASN A 39 10.67 -11.90 2.23
C ASN A 39 9.33 -11.54 2.87
N ASN A 40 8.21 -11.90 2.23
CA ASN A 40 6.86 -11.67 2.74
C ASN A 40 6.47 -10.19 2.93
N ASN A 41 7.22 -9.26 2.33
CA ASN A 41 6.83 -7.84 2.29
C ASN A 41 5.57 -7.65 1.44
N LEU A 42 4.71 -6.71 1.82
CA LEU A 42 3.53 -6.33 1.05
C LEU A 42 3.96 -5.57 -0.21
N THR A 43 3.75 -6.13 -1.40
CA THR A 43 4.17 -5.51 -2.66
C THR A 43 3.03 -4.77 -3.34
N SER A 44 1.78 -5.15 -3.10
CA SER A 44 0.62 -4.44 -3.63
C SER A 44 -0.64 -4.60 -2.77
N ILE A 45 -1.45 -3.55 -2.75
CA ILE A 45 -2.84 -3.53 -2.27
C ILE A 45 -3.73 -3.11 -3.43
N GLU A 46 -4.66 -3.99 -3.79
CA GLU A 46 -5.70 -3.69 -4.78
C GLU A 46 -7.05 -3.66 -4.08
N ILE A 47 -7.88 -2.65 -4.39
CA ILE A 47 -9.24 -2.53 -3.85
C ILE A 47 -10.20 -2.29 -5.00
N GLY A 48 -11.28 -3.06 -5.06
CA GLY A 48 -12.26 -2.92 -6.13
C GLY A 48 -13.50 -3.78 -5.97
N ARG A 49 -14.36 -3.76 -7.00
CA ARG A 49 -15.57 -4.59 -7.11
C ARG A 49 -15.69 -5.12 -8.54
N GLY A 50 -15.90 -6.42 -8.70
CA GLY A 50 -16.20 -7.01 -10.03
C GLY A 50 -15.15 -6.80 -11.12
N GLY A 51 -13.90 -6.46 -10.76
CA GLY A 51 -12.83 -6.13 -11.71
C GLY A 51 -12.49 -4.64 -11.76
N ASP A 52 -13.41 -3.76 -11.38
CA ASP A 52 -13.19 -2.32 -11.32
C ASP A 52 -12.40 -1.96 -10.06
N LEU A 53 -11.14 -1.57 -10.27
CA LEU A 53 -10.26 -1.11 -9.19
C LEU A 53 -10.52 0.37 -8.89
N ILE A 54 -10.72 0.65 -7.60
CA ILE A 54 -10.78 2.02 -7.06
C ILE A 54 -9.46 2.40 -6.39
N ASN A 55 -8.58 1.43 -6.14
CA ASN A 55 -7.23 1.63 -5.63
C ASN A 55 -6.31 0.51 -6.12
N ASN A 56 -5.08 0.87 -6.49
CA ASN A 56 -4.03 -0.08 -6.83
C ASN A 56 -2.68 0.51 -6.41
N MET A 57 -2.29 0.25 -5.16
CA MET A 57 -1.04 0.73 -4.57
C MET A 57 0.03 -0.33 -4.65
N SER A 58 1.20 0.00 -5.18
CA SER A 58 2.39 -0.85 -5.18
C SER A 58 3.50 -0.25 -4.32
N TYR A 59 4.29 -1.12 -3.70
CA TYR A 59 5.32 -0.76 -2.72
C TYR A 59 6.68 -1.31 -3.12
N ARG A 60 7.73 -0.51 -2.95
CA ARG A 60 9.13 -0.93 -3.10
C ARG A 60 9.88 -0.68 -1.80
N TYR A 61 10.87 -1.51 -1.55
CA TYR A 61 11.63 -1.51 -0.30
C TYR A 61 13.14 -1.43 -0.58
N ASP A 62 13.89 -0.87 0.35
CA ASP A 62 15.35 -1.02 0.39
C ASP A 62 15.76 -2.32 1.14
N LYS A 63 17.07 -2.50 1.32
CA LYS A 63 17.66 -3.65 2.01
C LYS A 63 17.35 -3.72 3.52
N HIS A 64 16.97 -2.60 4.15
CA HIS A 64 16.57 -2.55 5.56
C HIS A 64 15.05 -2.68 5.73
N ASN A 65 14.32 -2.95 4.64
CA ASN A 65 12.85 -2.99 4.58
C ASN A 65 12.15 -1.64 4.80
N ASN A 66 12.84 -0.52 4.55
CA ASN A 66 12.16 0.78 4.46
C ASN A 66 11.45 0.93 3.11
N ILE A 67 10.28 1.56 3.10
CA ILE A 67 9.53 1.82 1.85
C ILE A 67 10.23 2.93 1.05
N THR A 68 10.77 2.60 -0.10
CA THR A 68 11.42 3.60 -0.98
C THR A 68 10.48 4.19 -2.02
N SER A 69 9.39 3.49 -2.36
CA SER A 69 8.42 3.97 -3.32
C SER A 69 7.01 3.44 -3.03
N ILE A 70 6.02 4.31 -3.18
CA ILE A 70 4.60 3.98 -3.21
C ILE A 70 4.02 4.55 -4.50
N VAL A 71 3.42 3.70 -5.32
CA VAL A 71 2.77 4.13 -6.57
C VAL A 71 1.31 3.71 -6.54
N ASN A 72 0.39 4.65 -6.74
CA ASN A 72 -1.01 4.34 -6.98
C ASN A 72 -1.33 4.51 -8.47
N SER A 73 -1.56 3.42 -9.19
CA SER A 73 -1.81 3.45 -10.63
C SER A 73 -3.21 3.95 -11.00
N ILE A 74 -4.13 4.05 -10.03
CA ILE A 74 -5.49 4.59 -10.26
C ILE A 74 -5.46 6.12 -10.18
N THR A 75 -4.71 6.69 -9.24
CA THR A 75 -4.61 8.16 -9.06
C THR A 75 -3.41 8.78 -9.79
N ASN A 76 -2.54 7.96 -10.37
CA ASN A 76 -1.25 8.34 -10.94
C ASN A 76 -0.33 9.08 -9.97
N GLU A 77 -0.43 8.72 -8.69
CA GLU A 77 0.39 9.28 -7.62
C GLU A 77 1.62 8.42 -7.38
N THR A 78 2.76 9.07 -7.16
CA THR A 78 4.00 8.42 -6.79
C THR A 78 4.63 9.16 -5.64
N HIS A 79 4.98 8.42 -4.59
CA HIS A 79 5.75 8.88 -3.45
C HIS A 79 7.09 8.15 -3.46
N ASN A 80 8.20 8.88 -3.37
CA ASN A 80 9.53 8.30 -3.23
C ASN A 80 10.18 8.82 -1.95
N TYR A 81 10.87 7.93 -1.24
CA TYR A 81 11.50 8.21 0.04
C TYR A 81 12.98 7.86 0.00
N SER A 82 13.77 8.60 0.75
CA SER A 82 15.18 8.31 1.01
C SER A 82 15.46 8.42 2.49
N TYR A 83 16.42 7.64 2.95
CA TYR A 83 16.70 7.43 4.37
C TYR A 83 18.18 7.69 4.65
N ASP A 84 18.51 8.03 5.90
CA ASP A 84 19.87 7.92 6.42
C ASP A 84 20.15 6.53 6.99
N ASP A 85 21.37 6.30 7.48
CA ASP A 85 21.81 5.01 8.03
C ASP A 85 21.07 4.61 9.32
N MET A 86 20.29 5.51 9.93
CA MET A 86 19.47 5.25 11.12
C MET A 86 17.98 5.05 10.74
N ASP A 87 17.68 4.77 9.47
CA ASP A 87 16.34 4.57 8.91
C ASP A 87 15.40 5.78 9.10
N ARG A 88 15.96 7.00 9.23
CA ARG A 88 15.17 8.24 9.29
C ARG A 88 15.00 8.81 7.88
N ILE A 89 13.80 9.27 7.53
CA ILE A 89 13.55 9.90 6.23
C ILE A 89 14.38 11.18 6.11
N THR A 90 15.18 11.28 5.05
CA THR A 90 15.97 12.46 4.68
C THR A 90 15.36 13.23 3.50
N ASN A 91 14.56 12.55 2.67
CA ASN A 91 13.90 13.16 1.53
C ASN A 91 12.59 12.43 1.22
N TRP A 92 11.56 13.21 0.90
CA TRP A 92 10.30 12.72 0.35
C TRP A 92 9.95 13.51 -0.90
N GLN A 93 9.69 12.79 -1.99
CA GLN A 93 9.19 13.33 -3.24
C GLN A 93 7.79 12.80 -3.51
N TYR A 94 6.90 13.69 -3.91
CA TYR A 94 5.56 13.38 -4.41
C TYR A 94 5.45 13.87 -5.85
N SER A 95 4.81 13.07 -6.69
CA SER A 95 4.37 13.50 -8.02
C SER A 95 3.00 12.94 -8.36
N ASN A 96 2.20 13.73 -9.06
CA ASN A 96 0.99 13.26 -9.72
C ASN A 96 1.05 13.63 -11.21
N ASN A 97 1.15 12.61 -12.07
CA ASN A 97 1.31 12.83 -13.50
C ASN A 97 0.02 13.33 -14.17
N SER A 98 -1.16 13.03 -13.61
CA SER A 98 -2.43 13.53 -14.13
C SER A 98 -2.55 15.06 -13.97
N TYR A 99 -1.93 15.62 -12.92
CA TYR A 99 -1.97 17.05 -12.63
C TYR A 99 -0.62 17.76 -12.88
N ASN A 100 0.39 17.05 -13.39
CA ASN A 100 1.78 17.52 -13.53
C ASN A 100 2.34 18.16 -12.25
N THR A 101 1.91 17.71 -11.08
CA THR A 101 2.37 18.24 -9.80
C THR A 101 3.61 17.49 -9.34
N LYS A 102 4.57 18.22 -8.77
CA LYS A 102 5.75 17.65 -8.11
C LYS A 102 6.05 18.45 -6.84
N LYS A 103 6.26 17.75 -5.73
CA LYS A 103 6.66 18.32 -4.44
C LYS A 103 7.85 17.55 -3.91
N THR A 104 8.86 18.27 -3.44
CA THR A 104 10.03 17.69 -2.77
C THR A 104 10.16 18.30 -1.38
N ILE A 105 10.34 17.46 -0.37
CA ILE A 105 10.63 17.86 1.00
C ILE A 105 11.94 17.20 1.41
N ILE A 106 12.94 18.03 1.70
CA ILE A 106 14.21 17.56 2.29
C ILE A 106 14.08 17.72 3.80
N ILE A 107 14.31 16.63 4.52
CA ILE A 107 14.22 16.56 5.97
C ILE A 107 15.64 16.49 6.50
N THR A 108 16.13 17.60 7.03
CA THR A 108 17.45 17.62 7.68
C THR A 108 17.29 17.00 9.07
N ALA A 109 17.87 15.81 9.26
CA ALA A 109 17.98 15.24 10.60
C ALA A 109 18.86 16.15 11.46
N LYS A 110 18.37 16.57 12.63
CA LYS A 110 19.23 17.22 13.63
C LYS A 110 20.22 16.17 14.14
N THR A 111 21.49 16.36 13.87
CA THR A 111 22.57 15.70 14.59
C THR A 111 22.60 16.25 16.00
N THR A 112 22.10 15.47 16.96
CA THR A 112 22.47 15.60 18.39
C THR A 112 23.88 15.10 18.62
#